data_AF-A0A8H7KD40-F1
#
_entry.id   AF-A0A8H7KD40-F1
#
_cell.length_a   1.000
_cell.length_b   1.000
_cell.length_c   1.000
_cell.angle_alpha   90.00
_cell.angle_beta   90.00
_cell.angle_gamma   90.00
#
_symmetry.space_group_name_H-M   'P 1'
#
loop_
_entity.id
_entity.type
_entity.pdbx_description
1 polymer ?
#
loop_
_entity_poly.entity_id
_entity_poly.type
_entity_poly.pdbx_seq_one_letter_code
_entity_poly.pdbx_strand_id
1 'polypeptide(L)'
;MEVDGKPDSTEPTTSETAAGAEEHPWRAALLKNLTPPAPPNLENKVFTANGDLAHSSTTDACVDLFYELEDSISGARLSDLLAASWNQDALLTLKIIFNARSIHLGKSSRNTFYGCAGWLFMHHPLTLIENLKWLSRPVIQKKAKKETDGEDDEMVVVEADKDPSRPETYDVKHGVAHGYWKDIINLLALAANNQLGAFSDPKIILNSKNPGIYNGKSIKIVRRRAKLNKRRGEPAEKTIVSDSNSDSNAQGKNEDAVPSSDYKVLRRAKRLDRNQNATRAFNENLQYRVLHLAVARLFAEQLEKDLAALRGDDYQAKRTISLCGKWAPSHDRFHDKHTFIVSSIAEIMHPRESFDNVLSPSDDRDTYLRYAREAYRKDISALRKHLEIVERDLSAGTFEKIKYDRVPSVAMQNYTKIFVEKDLRRFEEYITRVAEGKANISGAILLPSTMVAAARRGRQTPGHYDPLTISAKQFVDLKIREMQTKVDDGQWNTLVKRIKDSGVLASSIAVCDVSGSMQGPQQTDGTTPMDSAIGLSLLIAEVTEPPTAAPLSPSAISHGWKRST
;
A
#
# COMPACT_ATOMS: atom_id res chain seq x y z
N MET A 1 -97.21 -40.70 -60.52
CA MET A 1 -97.92 -41.59 -59.58
C MET A 1 -97.39 -42.99 -59.85
N GLU A 2 -96.74 -43.55 -58.82
CA GLU A 2 -96.28 -44.93 -58.56
C GLU A 2 -95.53 -45.70 -59.66
N VAL A 3 -94.45 -46.40 -59.28
CA VAL A 3 -94.04 -47.76 -59.74
C VAL A 3 -92.63 -48.12 -59.18
N ASP A 4 -92.58 -49.30 -58.55
CA ASP A 4 -91.54 -50.36 -58.41
C ASP A 4 -90.02 -50.12 -58.58
N GLY A 5 -89.25 -50.93 -57.82
CA GLY A 5 -88.02 -51.57 -58.34
C GLY A 5 -86.85 -51.81 -57.37
N LYS A 6 -86.69 -53.07 -56.91
CA LYS A 6 -85.46 -53.71 -56.36
C LYS A 6 -84.34 -53.81 -57.45
N PRO A 7 -83.16 -54.43 -57.20
CA PRO A 7 -82.18 -54.40 -56.09
C PRO A 7 -80.70 -54.29 -56.60
N ASP A 8 -79.72 -54.46 -55.71
CA ASP A 8 -78.53 -55.37 -55.83
C ASP A 8 -77.18 -54.77 -55.38
N SER A 9 -76.35 -55.66 -54.82
CA SER A 9 -75.07 -55.42 -54.16
C SER A 9 -73.86 -55.72 -55.05
N THR A 10 -72.85 -54.84 -55.07
CA THR A 10 -71.44 -55.17 -55.34
C THR A 10 -70.52 -54.08 -54.77
N GLU A 11 -69.44 -54.50 -54.12
CA GLU A 11 -68.35 -53.68 -53.55
C GLU A 11 -67.61 -52.81 -54.60
N PRO A 12 -66.76 -51.86 -54.15
CA PRO A 12 -65.53 -51.57 -54.87
C PRO A 12 -64.26 -51.80 -54.03
N THR A 13 -63.27 -52.34 -54.75
CA THR A 13 -61.85 -52.57 -54.49
C THR A 13 -61.02 -51.33 -54.17
N THR A 14 -59.90 -51.58 -53.49
CA THR A 14 -58.75 -50.73 -53.15
C THR A 14 -58.04 -50.02 -54.32
N SER A 15 -57.55 -48.78 -54.10
CA SER A 15 -56.19 -48.35 -54.51
C SER A 15 -55.66 -47.12 -53.74
N GLU A 16 -54.51 -47.31 -53.09
CA GLU A 16 -53.31 -46.44 -53.02
C GLU A 16 -53.24 -45.12 -52.18
N THR A 17 -52.55 -45.24 -51.02
CA THR A 17 -51.33 -44.52 -50.54
C THR A 17 -51.10 -43.00 -50.72
N ALA A 18 -50.89 -42.29 -49.60
CA ALA A 18 -49.69 -41.49 -49.22
C ALA A 18 -49.98 -40.69 -47.92
N ALA A 19 -49.47 -41.10 -46.75
CA ALA A 19 -48.22 -40.65 -46.12
C ALA A 19 -48.16 -39.15 -45.72
N GLY A 20 -48.01 -38.90 -44.41
CA GLY A 20 -47.22 -37.77 -43.89
C GLY A 20 -47.96 -36.51 -43.45
N ALA A 21 -48.20 -36.40 -42.13
CA ALA A 21 -48.12 -35.12 -41.43
C ALA A 21 -47.63 -35.39 -39.99
N GLU A 22 -46.44 -35.98 -39.88
CA GLU A 22 -45.68 -35.90 -38.64
C GLU A 22 -45.46 -34.42 -38.31
N GLU A 23 -45.81 -34.04 -37.09
CA GLU A 23 -45.58 -32.69 -36.58
C GLU A 23 -44.07 -32.41 -36.64
N HIS A 24 -43.65 -31.59 -37.60
CA HIS A 24 -42.23 -31.35 -37.86
C HIS A 24 -41.48 -31.02 -36.55
N PRO A 25 -40.30 -31.60 -36.29
CA PRO A 25 -39.53 -31.39 -35.05
C PRO A 25 -39.29 -29.91 -34.73
N TRP A 26 -39.18 -29.09 -35.78
CA TRP A 26 -39.06 -27.63 -35.71
C TRP A 26 -40.25 -26.97 -35.00
N ARG A 27 -41.47 -27.48 -35.16
CA ARG A 27 -42.72 -26.90 -34.66
C ARG A 27 -42.86 -27.22 -33.18
N ALA A 28 -42.57 -28.46 -32.81
CA ALA A 28 -42.45 -28.89 -31.41
C ALA A 28 -41.33 -28.13 -30.69
N ALA A 29 -40.17 -27.89 -31.33
CA ALA A 29 -39.08 -27.07 -30.77
C ALA A 29 -39.45 -25.59 -30.63
N LEU A 30 -40.18 -25.02 -31.59
CA LEU A 30 -40.70 -23.65 -31.53
C LEU A 30 -41.71 -23.48 -30.38
N LEU A 31 -42.63 -24.42 -30.22
CA LEU A 31 -43.63 -24.43 -29.14
C LEU A 31 -42.97 -24.60 -27.76
N LYS A 32 -41.90 -25.39 -27.66
CA LYS A 32 -41.07 -25.54 -26.44
C LYS A 32 -40.33 -24.25 -26.05
N ASN A 33 -39.99 -23.41 -27.03
CA ASN A 33 -39.38 -22.10 -26.80
C ASN A 33 -40.42 -20.97 -26.59
N LEU A 34 -41.71 -21.24 -26.82
CA LEU A 34 -42.82 -20.30 -26.64
C LEU A 34 -43.45 -20.36 -25.24
N THR A 35 -43.20 -21.41 -24.46
CA THR A 35 -43.50 -21.40 -23.03
C THR A 35 -42.52 -20.47 -22.33
N PRO A 36 -42.98 -19.35 -21.73
CA PRO A 36 -42.08 -18.45 -21.01
C PRO A 36 -41.39 -19.26 -19.90
N PRO A 37 -40.05 -19.20 -19.78
CA PRO A 37 -39.38 -19.82 -18.66
C PRO A 37 -39.98 -19.27 -17.37
N ALA A 38 -40.08 -20.13 -16.34
CA ALA A 38 -40.44 -19.67 -15.00
C ALA A 38 -39.58 -18.42 -14.68
N PRO A 39 -40.17 -17.37 -14.06
CA PRO A 39 -39.43 -16.14 -13.80
C PRO A 39 -38.12 -16.51 -13.09
N PRO A 40 -36.97 -16.04 -13.59
CA PRO A 40 -35.68 -16.43 -13.03
C PRO A 40 -35.69 -16.11 -11.54
N ASN A 41 -35.23 -17.03 -10.70
CA ASN A 41 -35.06 -16.70 -9.28
C ASN A 41 -34.00 -15.58 -9.18
N LEU A 42 -34.43 -14.42 -8.69
CA LEU A 42 -33.65 -13.19 -8.54
C LEU A 42 -33.20 -12.94 -7.08
N GLU A 43 -33.48 -13.86 -6.14
CA GLU A 43 -33.23 -13.68 -4.69
C GLU A 43 -31.75 -13.47 -4.32
N ASN A 44 -30.82 -13.72 -5.24
CA ASN A 44 -29.39 -13.43 -5.06
C ASN A 44 -28.75 -12.98 -6.38
N LYS A 45 -29.43 -12.09 -7.11
CA LYS A 45 -28.91 -11.54 -8.37
C LYS A 45 -28.97 -10.01 -8.40
N VAL A 46 -27.91 -9.40 -8.91
CA VAL A 46 -27.78 -7.95 -9.10
C VAL A 46 -27.26 -7.67 -10.50
N PHE A 47 -27.65 -6.55 -11.09
CA PHE A 47 -27.06 -6.08 -12.33
C PHE A 47 -25.71 -5.41 -12.05
N THR A 48 -24.69 -5.81 -12.80
CA THR A 48 -23.39 -5.13 -12.79
C THR A 48 -23.51 -3.74 -13.41
N ALA A 49 -22.48 -2.91 -13.27
CA ALA A 49 -22.43 -1.59 -13.90
C ALA A 49 -22.59 -1.63 -15.43
N ASN A 50 -22.32 -2.79 -16.06
CA ASN A 50 -22.45 -3.01 -17.49
C ASN A 50 -23.81 -3.59 -17.90
N GLY A 51 -24.74 -3.79 -16.96
CA GLY A 51 -26.06 -4.34 -17.22
C GLY A 51 -26.13 -5.87 -17.27
N ASP A 52 -25.01 -6.57 -17.03
CA ASP A 52 -24.99 -8.04 -16.95
C ASP A 52 -25.50 -8.53 -15.58
N LEU A 53 -26.20 -9.66 -15.58
CA LEU A 53 -26.74 -10.29 -14.37
C LEU A 53 -25.64 -11.09 -13.64
N ALA A 54 -25.33 -10.72 -12.40
CA ALA A 54 -24.36 -11.39 -11.54
C ALA A 54 -24.98 -11.80 -10.19
N HIS A 55 -24.30 -12.67 -9.44
CA HIS A 55 -24.72 -12.98 -8.07
C HIS A 55 -24.45 -11.80 -7.13
N SER A 56 -25.40 -11.49 -6.24
CA SER A 56 -25.24 -10.40 -5.27
C SER A 56 -24.38 -10.77 -4.05
N SER A 57 -24.29 -12.05 -3.73
CA SER A 57 -23.56 -12.60 -2.57
C SER A 57 -23.20 -14.07 -2.85
N THR A 58 -22.18 -14.58 -2.18
CA THR A 58 -21.82 -16.01 -2.19
C THR A 58 -22.63 -16.84 -1.20
N THR A 59 -23.56 -16.22 -0.45
CA THR A 59 -24.31 -16.79 0.69
C THR A 59 -23.47 -17.13 1.93
N ASP A 60 -22.15 -16.93 1.85
CA ASP A 60 -21.21 -17.05 2.97
C ASP A 60 -20.64 -15.66 3.30
N ALA A 61 -20.93 -15.16 4.51
CA ALA A 61 -20.51 -13.81 4.90
C ALA A 61 -19.00 -13.67 5.03
N CYS A 62 -18.26 -14.75 5.34
CA CYS A 62 -16.80 -14.73 5.41
C CYS A 62 -16.19 -14.64 4.00
N VAL A 63 -16.77 -15.34 3.03
CA VAL A 63 -16.33 -15.28 1.63
C VAL A 63 -16.65 -13.91 1.03
N ASP A 64 -17.84 -13.37 1.30
CA ASP A 64 -18.23 -12.02 0.87
C ASP A 64 -17.30 -10.97 1.47
N LEU A 65 -17.00 -11.05 2.79
CA LEU A 65 -16.01 -10.18 3.41
C LEU A 65 -14.65 -10.34 2.73
N PHE A 66 -14.14 -11.57 2.57
CA PHE A 66 -12.83 -11.78 1.97
C PHE A 66 -12.72 -11.17 0.56
N TYR A 67 -13.77 -11.29 -0.25
CA TYR A 67 -13.79 -10.76 -1.60
C TYR A 67 -13.91 -9.23 -1.62
N GLU A 68 -14.93 -8.67 -0.96
CA GLU A 68 -15.25 -7.23 -1.00
C GLU A 68 -14.31 -6.36 -0.18
N LEU A 69 -13.43 -6.93 0.65
CA LEU A 69 -12.48 -6.20 1.49
C LEU A 69 -11.34 -5.55 0.67
N GLU A 70 -11.70 -4.55 -0.11
CA GLU A 70 -10.82 -3.73 -0.96
C GLU A 70 -10.76 -2.28 -0.45
N ASP A 71 -9.96 -1.43 -1.10
CA ASP A 71 -9.82 -0.01 -0.73
C ASP A 71 -11.07 0.83 -1.09
N SER A 72 -11.95 0.29 -1.95
CA SER A 72 -13.15 0.94 -2.47
C SER A 72 -14.40 0.71 -1.61
N ILE A 73 -14.34 -0.20 -0.64
CA ILE A 73 -15.49 -0.56 0.19
C ILE A 73 -16.00 0.64 1.01
N SER A 74 -17.31 0.83 1.03
CA SER A 74 -17.91 1.88 1.85
C SER A 74 -17.89 1.51 3.33
N GLY A 75 -17.81 2.51 4.21
CA GLY A 75 -17.78 2.28 5.66
C GLY A 75 -19.01 1.53 6.19
N ALA A 76 -20.19 1.78 5.60
CA ALA A 76 -21.42 1.08 5.95
C ALA A 76 -21.33 -0.41 5.56
N ARG A 77 -20.98 -0.70 4.29
CA ARG A 77 -20.85 -2.08 3.80
C ARG A 77 -19.80 -2.86 4.56
N LEU A 78 -18.66 -2.22 4.87
CA LEU A 78 -17.61 -2.82 5.69
C LEU A 78 -18.13 -3.21 7.09
N SER A 79 -18.88 -2.32 7.74
CA SER A 79 -19.44 -2.58 9.07
C SER A 79 -20.44 -3.75 9.05
N ASP A 80 -21.30 -3.80 8.03
CA ASP A 80 -22.30 -4.87 7.89
C ASP A 80 -21.66 -6.23 7.64
N LEU A 81 -20.67 -6.30 6.73
CA LEU A 81 -19.93 -7.52 6.43
C LEU A 81 -19.11 -8.02 7.62
N LEU A 82 -18.50 -7.10 8.38
CA LEU A 82 -17.77 -7.46 9.60
C LEU A 82 -18.71 -8.03 10.65
N ALA A 83 -19.88 -7.42 10.87
CA ALA A 83 -20.87 -7.95 11.80
C ALA A 83 -21.42 -9.33 11.37
N ALA A 84 -21.78 -9.48 10.09
CA ALA A 84 -22.33 -10.72 9.55
C ALA A 84 -21.30 -11.87 9.60
N SER A 85 -20.08 -11.62 9.13
CA SER A 85 -19.00 -12.63 9.16
C SER A 85 -18.58 -12.98 10.58
N TRP A 86 -18.52 -12.00 11.50
CA TRP A 86 -18.16 -12.27 12.89
C TRP A 86 -19.18 -13.16 13.61
N ASN A 87 -20.48 -12.96 13.33
CA ASN A 87 -21.54 -13.80 13.85
C ASN A 87 -21.49 -15.23 13.27
N GLN A 88 -20.97 -15.38 12.05
CA GLN A 88 -20.79 -16.69 11.41
C GLN A 88 -19.54 -17.42 11.92
N ASP A 89 -18.36 -16.79 11.84
CA ASP A 89 -17.10 -17.32 12.36
C ASP A 89 -16.14 -16.17 12.74
N ALA A 90 -16.12 -15.82 14.03
CA ALA A 90 -15.25 -14.78 14.56
C ALA A 90 -13.75 -15.01 14.33
N LEU A 91 -13.28 -16.26 14.36
CA LEU A 91 -11.87 -16.57 14.18
C LEU A 91 -11.46 -16.41 12.70
N LEU A 92 -12.30 -16.88 11.78
CA LEU A 92 -12.08 -16.70 10.35
C LEU A 92 -12.16 -15.23 9.96
N THR A 93 -13.12 -14.46 10.49
CA THR A 93 -13.18 -13.01 10.30
C THR A 93 -11.91 -12.33 10.79
N LEU A 94 -11.39 -12.70 11.96
CA LEU A 94 -10.13 -12.16 12.46
C LEU A 94 -8.95 -12.47 11.52
N LYS A 95 -8.88 -13.69 11.00
CA LYS A 95 -7.87 -14.09 10.00
C LYS A 95 -8.00 -13.27 8.72
N ILE A 96 -9.22 -13.01 8.24
CA ILE A 96 -9.48 -12.18 7.06
C ILE A 96 -9.01 -10.73 7.31
N ILE A 97 -9.28 -10.17 8.49
CA ILE A 97 -8.81 -8.82 8.87
C ILE A 97 -7.27 -8.74 8.82
N PHE A 98 -6.56 -9.72 9.38
CA PHE A 98 -5.09 -9.75 9.32
C PHE A 98 -4.55 -10.07 7.92
N ASN A 99 -5.29 -10.84 7.11
CA ASN A 99 -4.98 -11.04 5.69
C ASN A 99 -5.03 -9.72 4.93
N ALA A 100 -6.05 -8.88 5.17
CA ALA A 100 -6.17 -7.57 4.53
C ALA A 100 -4.90 -6.72 4.73
N ARG A 101 -4.32 -6.75 5.94
CA ARG A 101 -3.07 -6.05 6.24
C ARG A 101 -1.83 -6.76 5.72
N SER A 102 -1.80 -8.08 5.71
CA SER A 102 -0.59 -8.87 5.47
C SER A 102 0.15 -8.43 4.21
N ILE A 103 1.39 -7.94 4.36
CA ILE A 103 2.21 -7.45 3.23
C ILE A 103 2.63 -8.62 2.31
N HIS A 104 2.83 -9.79 2.91
CA HIS A 104 3.49 -10.93 2.24
C HIS A 104 2.51 -12.02 1.81
N LEU A 105 1.39 -12.17 2.53
CA LEU A 105 0.42 -13.26 2.31
C LEU A 105 -0.99 -12.76 1.98
N GLY A 106 -1.20 -11.44 1.92
CA GLY A 106 -2.53 -10.88 1.75
C GLY A 106 -2.52 -9.58 0.96
N LYS A 107 -3.54 -8.75 1.19
CA LYS A 107 -3.85 -7.61 0.31
C LYS A 107 -2.95 -6.40 0.51
N SER A 108 -2.10 -6.38 1.56
CA SER A 108 -1.28 -5.23 1.96
C SER A 108 -2.07 -3.90 2.10
N SER A 109 -3.39 -3.95 2.29
CA SER A 109 -4.21 -2.76 2.43
C SER A 109 -4.17 -2.26 3.86
N ARG A 110 -3.54 -1.10 4.03
CA ARG A 110 -3.41 -0.45 5.33
C ARG A 110 -4.69 0.25 5.75
N ASN A 111 -5.38 0.93 4.83
CA ASN A 111 -6.55 1.74 5.17
C ASN A 111 -7.74 0.84 5.52
N THR A 112 -7.97 -0.20 4.71
CA THR A 112 -9.00 -1.20 4.98
C THR A 112 -8.74 -1.90 6.30
N PHE A 113 -7.49 -2.26 6.59
CA PHE A 113 -7.13 -2.80 7.90
C PHE A 113 -7.43 -1.84 9.06
N TYR A 114 -7.17 -0.54 8.92
CA TYR A 114 -7.50 0.44 9.98
C TYR A 114 -9.01 0.58 10.18
N GLY A 115 -9.81 0.47 9.11
CA GLY A 115 -11.27 0.38 9.21
C GLY A 115 -11.72 -0.83 10.03
N CYS A 116 -11.20 -2.03 9.69
CA CYS A 116 -11.48 -3.26 10.43
C CYS A 116 -10.99 -3.22 11.88
N ALA A 117 -9.78 -2.72 12.11
CA ALA A 117 -9.22 -2.58 13.45
C ALA A 117 -10.03 -1.59 14.29
N GLY A 118 -10.61 -0.56 13.68
CA GLY A 118 -11.54 0.32 14.38
C GLY A 118 -12.87 -0.34 14.73
N TRP A 119 -13.41 -1.17 13.84
CA TRP A 119 -14.56 -1.99 14.17
C TRP A 119 -14.25 -2.95 15.35
N LEU A 120 -13.11 -3.63 15.33
CA LEU A 120 -12.65 -4.44 16.48
C LEU A 120 -12.44 -3.60 17.73
N PHE A 121 -11.88 -2.39 17.63
CA PHE A 121 -11.70 -1.50 18.78
C PHE A 121 -13.03 -1.15 19.46
N MET A 122 -14.09 -0.93 18.66
CA MET A 122 -15.41 -0.59 19.18
C MET A 122 -16.17 -1.80 19.74
N HIS A 123 -16.14 -2.95 19.05
CA HIS A 123 -16.97 -4.12 19.36
C HIS A 123 -16.23 -5.23 20.12
N HIS A 124 -14.94 -5.42 19.86
CA HIS A 124 -14.10 -6.51 20.41
C HIS A 124 -12.70 -6.02 20.84
N PRO A 125 -12.60 -5.01 21.75
CA PRO A 125 -11.34 -4.33 22.04
C PRO A 125 -10.24 -5.24 22.57
N LEU A 126 -10.59 -6.22 23.41
CA LEU A 126 -9.64 -7.19 23.95
C LEU A 126 -9.04 -8.06 22.84
N THR A 127 -9.86 -8.49 21.87
CA THR A 127 -9.40 -9.25 20.72
C THR A 127 -8.42 -8.44 19.87
N LEU A 128 -8.68 -7.15 19.65
CA LEU A 128 -7.72 -6.29 18.95
C LEU A 128 -6.39 -6.25 19.70
N ILE A 129 -6.43 -5.94 21.00
CA ILE A 129 -5.24 -5.73 21.84
C ILE A 129 -4.35 -6.98 21.88
N GLU A 130 -4.93 -8.15 22.14
CA GLU A 130 -4.20 -9.42 22.22
C GLU A 130 -3.52 -9.80 20.90
N ASN A 131 -4.06 -9.34 19.78
CA ASN A 131 -3.58 -9.69 18.45
C ASN A 131 -2.66 -8.62 17.81
N LEU A 132 -2.46 -7.45 18.44
CA LEU A 132 -1.55 -6.42 17.91
C LEU A 132 -0.12 -6.93 17.69
N LYS A 133 0.35 -7.86 18.53
CA LYS A 133 1.67 -8.48 18.42
C LYS A 133 1.91 -9.15 17.06
N TRP A 134 0.88 -9.68 16.42
CA TRP A 134 1.01 -10.35 15.11
C TRP A 134 1.36 -9.39 13.96
N LEU A 135 1.18 -8.08 14.15
CA LEU A 135 1.63 -7.07 13.18
C LEU A 135 3.15 -6.91 13.14
N SER A 136 3.86 -7.24 14.22
CA SER A 136 5.30 -7.03 14.34
C SER A 136 6.13 -8.30 14.46
N ARG A 137 5.52 -9.42 14.87
CA ARG A 137 6.21 -10.71 15.03
C ARG A 137 6.62 -11.33 13.68
N PRO A 138 7.81 -11.95 13.59
CA PRO A 138 8.31 -12.54 12.35
C PRO A 138 7.70 -13.93 12.09
N VAL A 139 6.40 -14.01 11.86
CA VAL A 139 5.68 -15.30 11.72
C VAL A 139 5.61 -15.85 10.28
N ILE A 140 6.02 -15.06 9.29
CA ILE A 140 5.93 -15.42 7.88
C ILE A 140 7.31 -15.81 7.37
N GLN A 141 7.43 -17.00 6.78
CA GLN A 141 8.65 -17.43 6.10
C GLN A 141 8.88 -16.61 4.84
N LYS A 142 10.10 -16.05 4.69
CA LYS A 142 10.56 -15.59 3.37
C LYS A 142 10.80 -16.85 2.53
N LYS A 143 10.13 -16.99 1.39
CA LYS A 143 10.45 -18.08 0.44
C LYS A 143 11.96 -18.05 0.16
N ALA A 144 12.63 -19.19 0.41
CA ALA A 144 14.08 -19.31 0.39
C ALA A 144 14.67 -19.09 -1.02
N LYS A 145 15.94 -18.68 -1.04
CA LYS A 145 16.78 -18.53 -2.24
C LYS A 145 16.92 -19.86 -3.00
N LYS A 146 17.12 -19.78 -4.32
CA LYS A 146 17.65 -20.87 -5.15
C LYS A 146 18.95 -21.41 -4.56
N GLU A 147 19.10 -22.72 -4.58
CA GLU A 147 20.32 -23.47 -4.31
C GLU A 147 21.45 -22.94 -5.21
N THR A 148 22.37 -22.18 -4.64
CA THR A 148 23.73 -22.06 -5.16
C THR A 148 24.66 -21.90 -3.96
N ASP A 149 25.46 -22.95 -3.78
CA ASP A 149 26.80 -23.00 -3.20
C ASP A 149 26.96 -22.84 -1.69
N GLY A 150 27.10 -23.99 -1.03
CA GLY A 150 28.16 -24.22 -0.04
C GLY A 150 27.82 -23.95 1.42
N GLU A 151 27.65 -25.07 2.15
CA GLU A 151 27.81 -25.28 3.60
C GLU A 151 26.72 -24.71 4.54
N ASP A 152 26.04 -25.67 5.16
CA ASP A 152 25.36 -25.65 6.47
C ASP A 152 24.24 -24.63 6.71
N ASP A 153 23.11 -24.84 6.03
CA ASP A 153 21.79 -24.46 6.56
C ASP A 153 20.77 -25.54 6.17
N GLU A 154 21.06 -26.79 6.56
CA GLU A 154 20.04 -27.84 6.58
C GLU A 154 18.93 -27.41 7.55
N MET A 155 17.69 -27.39 7.05
CA MET A 155 16.50 -26.97 7.78
C MET A 155 16.28 -27.86 9.01
N VAL A 156 16.76 -27.44 10.17
CA VAL A 156 16.35 -28.05 11.43
C VAL A 156 15.02 -27.42 11.87
N VAL A 157 13.91 -27.99 11.39
CA VAL A 157 12.68 -27.96 12.20
C VAL A 157 12.95 -28.92 13.36
N VAL A 158 13.49 -28.39 14.46
CA VAL A 158 13.42 -29.12 15.73
C VAL A 158 11.95 -29.11 16.13
N GLU A 159 11.22 -30.15 15.74
CA GLU A 159 9.97 -30.54 16.38
C GLU A 159 10.34 -31.05 17.79
N ALA A 160 10.55 -30.11 18.71
CA ALA A 160 10.53 -30.40 20.13
C ALA A 160 9.31 -29.68 20.70
N ASP A 161 8.30 -30.46 21.08
CA ASP A 161 7.19 -30.15 21.99
C ASP A 161 6.95 -28.65 22.22
N LYS A 162 6.56 -27.93 21.17
CA LYS A 162 6.27 -26.51 21.29
C LYS A 162 4.88 -26.37 21.87
N ASP A 163 4.81 -25.88 23.10
CA ASP A 163 3.56 -25.48 23.74
C ASP A 163 2.79 -24.51 22.80
N PRO A 164 1.62 -24.91 22.27
CA PRO A 164 0.86 -24.09 21.34
C PRO A 164 0.30 -22.82 21.99
N SER A 165 0.34 -22.73 23.33
CA SER A 165 -0.07 -21.54 24.08
C SER A 165 0.96 -20.41 24.03
N ARG A 166 2.23 -20.71 23.73
CA ARG A 166 3.31 -19.70 23.66
C ARG A 166 3.36 -19.05 22.28
N PRO A 167 3.26 -17.71 22.17
CA PRO A 167 3.35 -17.02 20.88
C PRO A 167 4.68 -17.21 20.14
N GLU A 168 5.77 -17.48 20.88
CA GLU A 168 7.13 -17.72 20.35
C GLU A 168 7.23 -18.98 19.50
N THR A 169 6.30 -19.92 19.69
CA THR A 169 6.17 -21.14 18.89
C THR A 169 6.05 -20.87 17.40
N TYR A 170 5.41 -19.76 17.03
CA TYR A 170 5.11 -19.37 15.66
C TYR A 170 6.18 -18.47 15.03
N ASP A 171 7.23 -18.09 15.77
CA ASP A 171 8.28 -17.24 15.22
C ASP A 171 9.15 -18.02 14.24
N VAL A 172 9.42 -17.39 13.10
CA VAL A 172 10.25 -17.93 12.05
C VAL A 172 11.62 -17.24 12.10
N LYS A 173 12.69 -18.03 12.11
CA LYS A 173 14.06 -17.51 12.00
C LYS A 173 14.20 -16.74 10.68
N HIS A 174 14.59 -15.47 10.75
CA HIS A 174 14.62 -14.54 9.60
C HIS A 174 13.27 -14.32 8.90
N GLY A 175 12.16 -14.60 9.59
CA GLY A 175 10.80 -14.35 9.12
C GLY A 175 10.47 -12.87 9.00
N VAL A 176 9.31 -12.61 8.41
CA VAL A 176 8.71 -11.28 8.25
C VAL A 176 7.35 -11.22 8.93
N ALA A 177 6.91 -10.01 9.26
CA ALA A 177 5.66 -9.78 9.96
C ALA A 177 4.50 -9.50 9.00
N HIS A 178 3.27 -9.66 9.47
CA HIS A 178 2.09 -9.28 8.69
C HIS A 178 2.08 -7.78 8.36
N GLY A 179 2.53 -6.94 9.30
CA GLY A 179 2.53 -5.49 9.16
C GLY A 179 3.85 -4.85 9.56
N TYR A 180 3.76 -3.62 10.04
CA TYR A 180 4.89 -2.88 10.57
C TYR A 180 4.58 -2.39 11.99
N TRP A 181 5.63 -2.18 12.78
CA TRP A 181 5.54 -1.41 14.05
C TRP A 181 4.85 -0.05 13.88
N LYS A 182 4.96 0.58 12.69
CA LYS A 182 4.25 1.82 12.37
C LYS A 182 2.72 1.69 12.43
N ASP A 183 2.18 0.53 12.09
CA ASP A 183 0.73 0.32 12.09
C ASP A 183 0.17 0.41 13.51
N ILE A 184 0.88 -0.18 14.47
CA ILE A 184 0.51 -0.19 15.89
C ILE A 184 0.37 1.25 16.43
N ILE A 185 1.34 2.13 16.16
CA ILE A 185 1.29 3.54 16.58
C ILE A 185 0.33 4.40 15.75
N ASN A 186 0.06 4.02 14.50
CA ASN A 186 -0.95 4.69 13.68
C ASN A 186 -2.35 4.41 14.21
N LEU A 187 -2.67 3.16 14.58
CA LEU A 187 -3.93 2.80 15.24
C LEU A 187 -4.15 3.65 16.49
N LEU A 188 -3.11 3.80 17.33
CA LEU A 188 -3.18 4.65 18.52
C LEU A 188 -3.43 6.13 18.19
N ALA A 189 -2.75 6.67 17.18
CA ALA A 189 -2.95 8.06 16.76
C ALA A 189 -4.36 8.30 16.20
N LEU A 190 -4.91 7.35 15.44
CA LEU A 190 -6.28 7.41 14.93
C LEU A 190 -7.30 7.32 16.07
N ALA A 191 -7.11 6.39 17.02
CA ALA A 191 -8.00 6.23 18.17
C ALA A 191 -8.02 7.49 19.05
N ALA A 192 -6.87 8.12 19.28
CA ALA A 192 -6.75 9.35 20.08
C ALA A 192 -7.54 10.55 19.50
N ASN A 193 -7.83 10.50 18.20
CA ASN A 193 -8.51 11.57 17.47
C ASN A 193 -9.93 11.16 17.04
N ASN A 194 -10.47 10.04 17.54
CA ASN A 194 -11.77 9.49 17.12
C ASN A 194 -11.87 9.29 15.60
N GLN A 195 -10.76 8.89 14.96
CA GLN A 195 -10.67 8.62 13.51
C GLN A 195 -10.33 7.15 13.22
N LEU A 196 -10.49 6.27 14.21
CA LEU A 196 -10.29 4.84 14.06
C LEU A 196 -11.67 4.17 13.88
N GLY A 197 -12.03 3.82 12.65
CA GLY A 197 -13.32 3.20 12.34
C GLY A 197 -13.59 3.09 10.85
N ALA A 198 -14.61 2.31 10.48
CA ALA A 198 -15.00 2.07 9.08
C ALA A 198 -15.46 3.33 8.33
N PHE A 199 -15.98 4.33 9.06
CA PHE A 199 -16.49 5.59 8.48
C PHE A 199 -15.44 6.72 8.42
N SER A 200 -14.24 6.50 8.95
CA SER A 200 -13.19 7.51 9.03
C SER A 200 -12.18 7.33 7.90
N ASP A 201 -11.64 8.43 7.38
CA ASP A 201 -10.49 8.38 6.47
C ASP A 201 -9.18 8.57 7.27
N PRO A 202 -8.33 7.52 7.38
CA PRO A 202 -7.05 7.61 8.08
C PRO A 202 -6.11 8.69 7.54
N LYS A 203 -6.27 9.10 6.27
CA LYS A 203 -5.43 10.12 5.63
C LYS A 203 -5.59 11.49 6.29
N ILE A 204 -6.74 11.78 6.91
CA ILE A 204 -7.01 13.04 7.62
C ILE A 204 -5.95 13.30 8.70
N ILE A 205 -5.55 12.24 9.43
CA ILE A 205 -4.55 12.33 10.50
C ILE A 205 -3.17 11.95 9.98
N LEU A 206 -3.03 10.79 9.33
CA LEU A 206 -1.74 10.20 9.00
C LEU A 206 -1.03 10.89 7.82
N ASN A 207 -1.79 11.55 6.94
CA ASN A 207 -1.31 12.23 5.75
C ASN A 207 -1.82 13.67 5.67
N SER A 208 -2.09 14.32 6.81
CA SER A 208 -2.53 15.72 6.83
C SER A 208 -1.51 16.58 6.08
N LYS A 209 -1.88 17.11 4.89
CA LYS A 209 -1.06 18.09 4.18
C LYS A 209 -0.84 19.24 5.16
N ASN A 210 0.41 19.49 5.55
CA ASN A 210 0.70 20.60 6.45
C ASN A 210 0.53 21.90 5.66
N PRO A 211 -0.49 22.73 5.95
CA PRO A 211 -0.76 23.93 5.16
C PRO A 211 0.35 24.98 5.27
N GLY A 212 1.38 24.76 6.10
CA GLY A 212 2.59 25.59 6.17
C GLY A 212 3.80 25.05 5.39
N ILE A 213 3.68 23.89 4.73
CA ILE A 213 4.77 23.21 4.00
C ILE A 213 4.28 22.82 2.61
N TYR A 214 4.93 23.34 1.57
CA TYR A 214 4.70 22.98 0.16
C TYR A 214 5.98 22.36 -0.39
N ASN A 215 5.90 21.15 -0.95
CA ASN A 215 7.05 20.39 -1.48
C ASN A 215 8.24 20.33 -0.50
N GLY A 216 7.97 20.02 0.76
CA GLY A 216 8.99 19.91 1.82
C GLY A 216 9.60 21.24 2.28
N LYS A 217 9.18 22.38 1.71
CA LYS A 217 9.67 23.72 2.07
C LYS A 217 8.58 24.50 2.78
N SER A 218 8.96 25.27 3.80
CA SER A 218 8.01 26.17 4.45
C SER A 218 7.44 27.16 3.41
N ILE A 219 6.12 27.35 3.40
CA ILE A 219 5.45 28.33 2.53
C ILE A 219 6.02 29.74 2.73
N LYS A 220 6.56 30.06 3.93
CA LYS A 220 7.27 31.34 4.16
C LYS A 220 8.54 31.46 3.32
N ILE A 221 9.30 30.37 3.16
CA ILE A 221 10.52 30.33 2.35
C ILE A 221 10.15 30.43 0.86
N VAL A 222 9.10 29.72 0.43
CA VAL A 222 8.58 29.78 -0.94
C VAL A 222 8.11 31.20 -1.29
N ARG A 223 7.30 31.84 -0.42
CA ARG A 223 6.84 33.23 -0.60
C ARG A 223 7.97 34.26 -0.55
N ARG A 224 8.98 34.09 0.32
CA ARG A 224 10.18 34.95 0.33
C ARG A 224 10.98 34.83 -0.96
N ARG A 225 11.20 33.62 -1.45
CA ARG A 225 11.88 33.40 -2.75
C ARG A 225 11.08 33.99 -3.91
N ALA A 226 9.76 33.79 -3.95
CA ALA A 226 8.90 34.39 -4.97
C ALA A 226 9.00 35.93 -4.99
N LYS A 227 9.01 36.57 -3.80
CA LYS A 227 9.22 38.03 -3.69
C LYS A 227 10.63 38.47 -4.12
N LEU A 228 11.65 37.68 -3.82
CA LEU A 228 13.04 37.97 -4.20
C LEU A 228 13.24 37.83 -5.72
N ASN A 229 12.68 36.79 -6.34
CA ASN A 229 12.76 36.57 -7.78
C ASN A 229 12.01 37.67 -8.54
N LYS A 230 10.84 38.10 -8.05
CA LYS A 230 10.11 39.27 -8.59
C LYS A 230 10.95 40.56 -8.55
N ARG A 231 11.78 40.74 -7.52
CA ARG A 231 12.71 41.89 -7.42
C ARG A 231 13.93 41.78 -8.35
N ARG A 232 14.29 40.57 -8.77
CA ARG A 232 15.42 40.29 -9.66
C ARG A 232 15.05 40.26 -11.14
N GLY A 233 13.78 40.49 -11.49
CA GLY A 233 13.30 40.41 -12.87
C GLY A 233 13.31 38.98 -13.44
N GLU A 234 13.50 37.96 -12.60
CA GLU A 234 13.45 36.56 -13.01
C GLU A 234 11.99 36.16 -13.27
N PRO A 235 11.69 35.37 -14.33
CA PRO A 235 10.35 34.90 -14.59
C PRO A 235 9.83 34.14 -13.37
N ALA A 236 8.64 34.53 -12.90
CA ALA A 236 8.00 33.86 -11.78
C ALA A 236 7.88 32.37 -12.10
N GLU A 237 8.58 31.53 -11.35
CA GLU A 237 8.37 30.09 -11.38
C GLU A 237 6.86 29.86 -11.18
N LYS A 238 6.21 29.09 -12.08
CA LYS A 238 4.79 28.74 -11.96
C LYS A 238 4.59 28.02 -10.62
N THR A 239 4.35 28.81 -9.57
CA THR A 239 4.05 28.29 -8.25
C THR A 239 2.58 27.95 -8.35
N ILE A 240 2.30 26.67 -8.60
CA ILE A 240 0.96 26.11 -8.59
C ILE A 240 0.47 26.15 -7.15
N VAL A 241 -0.04 27.30 -6.73
CA VAL A 241 -1.23 27.36 -5.89
C VAL A 241 -2.37 27.54 -6.89
N SER A 242 -2.61 26.52 -7.71
CA SER A 242 -3.87 26.42 -8.44
C SER A 242 -4.87 25.80 -7.50
N ASP A 243 -5.93 26.53 -7.20
CA ASP A 243 -7.19 25.95 -6.77
C ASP A 243 -7.60 24.94 -7.83
N SER A 244 -7.55 23.66 -7.48
CA SER A 244 -8.27 22.62 -8.21
C SER A 244 -9.62 22.44 -7.53
N ASN A 245 -10.56 23.30 -7.88
CA ASN A 245 -11.96 22.94 -8.02
C ASN A 245 -12.58 23.88 -9.05
N SER A 246 -12.77 23.35 -10.26
CA SER A 246 -13.67 23.91 -11.25
C SER A 246 -15.09 23.70 -10.76
N ASP A 247 -15.65 24.68 -10.08
CA ASP A 247 -17.08 24.97 -10.19
C ASP A 247 -17.22 26.43 -10.57
N SER A 248 -17.72 26.62 -11.78
CA SER A 248 -18.13 27.91 -12.30
C SER A 248 -19.17 28.53 -11.38
N ASN A 249 -18.94 29.81 -11.06
CA ASN A 249 -19.88 30.78 -10.50
C ASN A 249 -19.82 30.99 -8.97
N ALA A 250 -18.83 31.75 -8.51
CA ALA A 250 -18.94 32.55 -7.30
C ALA A 250 -18.09 33.83 -7.45
N GLN A 251 -18.74 34.99 -7.38
CA GLN A 251 -18.07 36.29 -7.39
C GLN A 251 -17.00 36.39 -6.32
N GLY A 252 -15.90 37.05 -6.69
CA GLY A 252 -14.70 37.19 -5.89
C GLY A 252 -14.95 37.68 -4.47
N LYS A 253 -14.41 36.92 -3.52
CA LYS A 253 -13.93 37.44 -2.25
C LYS A 253 -12.44 37.19 -2.20
N ASN A 254 -11.67 38.27 -2.12
CA ASN A 254 -10.25 38.23 -1.77
C ASN A 254 -10.13 37.47 -0.44
N GLU A 255 -9.56 36.27 -0.46
CA GLU A 255 -9.12 35.63 0.77
C GLU A 255 -7.87 36.36 1.26
N ASP A 256 -8.08 37.26 2.23
CA ASP A 256 -7.03 38.02 2.87
C ASP A 256 -5.96 37.09 3.45
N ALA A 257 -4.71 37.33 3.06
CA ALA A 257 -3.57 36.58 3.54
C ALA A 257 -3.42 36.73 5.07
N VAL A 258 -3.76 35.68 5.81
CA VAL A 258 -3.65 35.58 7.28
C VAL A 258 -2.29 36.15 7.77
N PRO A 259 -2.27 37.14 8.68
CA PRO A 259 -1.06 37.71 9.27
C PRO A 259 -0.11 36.67 9.91
N SER A 260 1.21 36.96 9.94
CA SER A 260 2.22 36.03 10.50
C SER A 260 2.09 35.79 12.01
N SER A 261 1.42 36.67 12.76
CA SER A 261 1.03 36.47 14.15
C SER A 261 0.06 35.28 14.28
N ASP A 262 -0.90 35.22 13.37
CA ASP A 262 -2.06 34.35 13.45
C ASP A 262 -1.68 32.91 13.12
N TYR A 263 -0.69 32.68 12.26
CA TYR A 263 -0.13 31.33 12.06
C TYR A 263 0.53 30.75 13.31
N LYS A 264 1.18 31.58 14.15
CA LYS A 264 1.76 31.12 15.42
C LYS A 264 0.65 30.76 16.39
N VAL A 265 -0.41 31.57 16.44
CA VAL A 265 -1.62 31.32 17.24
C VAL A 265 -2.31 30.04 16.78
N LEU A 266 -2.58 29.87 15.49
CA LEU A 266 -3.19 28.66 14.91
C LEU A 266 -2.36 27.41 15.17
N ARG A 267 -1.02 27.48 15.07
CA ARG A 267 -0.14 26.34 15.41
C ARG A 267 -0.21 26.01 16.90
N ARG A 268 -0.25 27.02 17.77
CA ARG A 268 -0.38 26.83 19.23
C ARG A 268 -1.75 26.23 19.57
N ALA A 269 -2.83 26.77 19.00
CA ALA A 269 -4.19 26.25 19.15
C ALA A 269 -4.26 24.79 18.70
N LYS A 270 -3.75 24.43 17.50
CA LYS A 270 -3.67 23.03 17.04
C LYS A 270 -2.79 22.13 17.91
N ARG A 271 -1.82 22.68 18.64
CA ARG A 271 -1.02 21.90 19.59
C ARG A 271 -1.79 21.66 20.87
N LEU A 272 -2.48 22.70 21.36
CA LEU A 272 -3.31 22.63 22.56
C LEU A 272 -4.48 21.67 22.36
N ASP A 273 -5.20 21.80 21.24
CA ASP A 273 -6.31 20.92 20.86
C ASP A 273 -5.88 19.45 20.85
N ARG A 274 -4.75 19.12 20.19
CA ARG A 274 -4.22 17.74 20.21
C ARG A 274 -3.81 17.26 21.60
N ASN A 275 -3.21 18.13 22.42
CA ASN A 275 -2.86 17.80 23.79
C ASN A 275 -4.12 17.52 24.63
N GLN A 276 -5.15 18.35 24.49
CA GLN A 276 -6.44 18.17 25.15
C GLN A 276 -7.12 16.89 24.68
N ASN A 277 -7.16 16.63 23.38
CA ASN A 277 -7.75 15.41 22.81
C ASN A 277 -7.05 14.14 23.33
N ALA A 278 -5.72 14.10 23.32
CA ALA A 278 -4.96 12.96 23.85
C ALA A 278 -5.17 12.77 25.35
N THR A 279 -5.16 13.86 26.13
CA THR A 279 -5.39 13.82 27.58
C THR A 279 -6.80 13.35 27.91
N ARG A 280 -7.80 13.87 27.20
CA ARG A 280 -9.21 13.48 27.32
C ARG A 280 -9.40 12.01 26.96
N ALA A 281 -8.87 11.58 25.81
CA ALA A 281 -8.93 10.18 25.39
C ALA A 281 -8.33 9.25 26.44
N PHE A 282 -7.17 9.59 27.00
CA PHE A 282 -6.54 8.77 28.04
C PHE A 282 -7.35 8.75 29.34
N ASN A 283 -7.87 9.89 29.80
CA ASN A 283 -8.55 10.02 31.09
C ASN A 283 -10.02 9.57 31.08
N GLU A 284 -10.71 9.65 29.94
CA GLU A 284 -12.14 9.37 29.85
C GLU A 284 -12.46 8.07 29.12
N ASN A 285 -11.65 7.67 28.13
CA ASN A 285 -11.91 6.46 27.35
C ASN A 285 -11.06 5.28 27.84
N LEU A 286 -11.71 4.32 28.51
CA LEU A 286 -11.07 3.10 29.01
C LEU A 286 -10.46 2.26 27.89
N GLN A 287 -11.18 2.04 26.78
CA GLN A 287 -10.68 1.26 25.65
C GLN A 287 -9.40 1.87 25.07
N TYR A 288 -9.37 3.20 24.92
CA TYR A 288 -8.18 3.92 24.47
C TYR A 288 -7.02 3.80 25.47
N ARG A 289 -7.28 3.96 26.77
CA ARG A 289 -6.25 3.83 27.80
C ARG A 289 -5.59 2.46 27.79
N VAL A 290 -6.38 1.39 27.70
CA VAL A 290 -5.84 0.02 27.64
C VAL A 290 -5.05 -0.18 26.35
N LEU A 291 -5.56 0.28 25.20
CA LEU A 291 -4.83 0.26 23.93
C LEU A 291 -3.49 0.99 24.03
N HIS A 292 -3.48 2.20 24.60
CA HIS A 292 -2.26 3.01 24.80
C HIS A 292 -1.21 2.26 25.63
N LEU A 293 -1.61 1.69 26.76
CA LEU A 293 -0.70 0.95 27.64
C LEU A 293 -0.20 -0.35 26.99
N ALA A 294 -1.06 -1.07 26.27
CA ALA A 294 -0.67 -2.27 25.54
C ALA A 294 0.36 -1.95 24.44
N VAL A 295 0.14 -0.89 23.67
CA VAL A 295 1.10 -0.42 22.67
C VAL A 295 2.41 0.00 23.33
N ALA A 296 2.36 0.73 24.45
CA ALA A 296 3.57 1.15 25.18
C ALA A 296 4.41 -0.06 25.62
N ARG A 297 3.76 -1.10 26.17
CA ARG A 297 4.41 -2.34 26.60
C ARG A 297 5.04 -3.10 25.43
N LEU A 298 4.32 -3.27 24.31
CA LEU A 298 4.86 -3.94 23.12
C LEU A 298 6.13 -3.26 22.61
N PHE A 299 6.17 -1.93 22.57
CA PHE A 299 7.38 -1.20 22.18
C PHE A 299 8.49 -1.34 23.22
N ALA A 300 8.20 -1.15 24.51
CA ALA A 300 9.19 -1.23 25.57
C ALA A 300 9.88 -2.61 25.60
N GLU A 301 9.10 -3.69 25.62
CA GLU A 301 9.62 -5.06 25.66
C GLU A 301 10.52 -5.38 24.46
N GLN A 302 10.12 -4.97 23.25
CA GLN A 302 10.96 -5.22 22.07
C GLN A 302 12.20 -4.33 22.06
N LEU A 303 12.10 -3.06 22.46
CA LEU A 303 13.25 -2.16 22.50
C LEU A 303 14.28 -2.60 23.54
N GLU A 304 13.85 -3.11 24.69
CA GLU A 304 14.74 -3.69 25.69
C GLU A 304 15.50 -4.90 25.14
N LYS A 305 14.80 -5.83 24.46
CA LYS A 305 15.43 -6.97 23.78
C LYS A 305 16.45 -6.51 22.73
N ASP A 306 16.07 -5.53 21.90
CA ASP A 306 16.95 -4.99 20.86
C ASP A 306 18.18 -4.27 21.45
N LEU A 307 18.02 -3.55 22.56
CA LEU A 307 19.11 -2.87 23.26
C LEU A 307 20.04 -3.84 23.97
N ALA A 308 19.50 -4.90 24.58
CA ALA A 308 20.29 -5.96 25.17
C ALA A 308 21.17 -6.64 24.10
N ALA A 309 20.58 -6.96 22.94
CA ALA A 309 21.31 -7.48 21.79
C ALA A 309 22.37 -6.50 21.26
N LEU A 310 22.07 -5.19 21.24
CA LEU A 310 23.01 -4.17 20.78
C LEU A 310 24.21 -3.98 21.72
N ARG A 311 23.95 -4.02 23.04
CA ARG A 311 24.96 -3.80 24.09
C ARG A 311 25.78 -5.06 24.39
N GLY A 312 25.24 -6.25 24.11
CA GLY A 312 25.95 -7.51 24.24
C GLY A 312 27.06 -7.69 23.21
N ASP A 313 27.87 -8.72 23.38
CA ASP A 313 28.99 -9.02 22.48
C ASP A 313 28.62 -9.94 21.32
N ASP A 314 27.45 -10.59 21.37
CA ASP A 314 27.01 -11.51 20.32
C ASP A 314 26.71 -10.78 19.00
N TYR A 315 27.51 -11.12 17.99
CA TYR A 315 27.40 -10.57 16.66
C TYR A 315 26.13 -11.06 15.93
N GLN A 316 25.66 -12.27 16.20
CA GLN A 316 24.43 -12.79 15.59
C GLN A 316 23.21 -12.07 16.15
N ALA A 317 23.13 -11.90 17.47
CA ALA A 317 22.09 -11.08 18.10
C ALA A 317 22.01 -9.66 17.53
N LYS A 318 23.17 -9.02 17.28
CA LYS A 318 23.24 -7.70 16.63
C LYS A 318 22.68 -7.70 15.21
N ARG A 319 22.84 -8.79 14.45
CA ARG A 319 22.28 -8.91 13.09
C ARG A 319 20.78 -9.15 13.08
N THR A 320 20.21 -9.68 14.16
CA THR A 320 18.78 -9.97 14.30
C THR A 320 17.99 -8.87 15.01
N ILE A 321 18.60 -7.72 15.33
CA ILE A 321 17.91 -6.57 15.92
C ILE A 321 16.70 -6.19 15.09
N SER A 322 15.56 -6.02 15.75
CA SER A 322 14.29 -5.77 15.07
C SER A 322 14.22 -4.36 14.46
N LEU A 323 13.24 -4.15 13.58
CA LEU A 323 12.93 -2.82 13.05
C LEU A 323 12.12 -1.94 14.04
N CYS A 324 11.94 -2.37 15.29
CA CYS A 324 11.21 -1.59 16.30
C CYS A 324 11.85 -0.21 16.51
N GLY A 325 13.17 -0.14 16.70
CA GLY A 325 13.89 1.13 16.88
C GLY A 325 13.76 2.12 15.70
N LYS A 326 13.56 1.61 14.48
CA LYS A 326 13.26 2.46 13.31
C LYS A 326 11.91 3.16 13.48
N TRP A 327 10.88 2.41 13.89
CA TRP A 327 9.50 2.90 13.96
C TRP A 327 9.11 3.49 15.31
N ALA A 328 9.92 3.30 16.34
CA ALA A 328 9.67 3.82 17.68
C ALA A 328 9.41 5.35 17.66
N PRO A 329 8.38 5.84 18.36
CA PRO A 329 7.99 7.25 18.28
C PRO A 329 9.10 8.14 18.83
N SER A 330 9.33 9.28 18.17
CA SER A 330 10.31 10.27 18.63
C SER A 330 9.60 11.37 19.42
N HIS A 331 10.25 11.86 20.48
CA HIS A 331 9.70 12.90 21.34
C HIS A 331 9.31 14.16 20.56
N ASP A 332 8.14 14.72 20.87
CA ASP A 332 7.53 15.89 20.22
C ASP A 332 7.44 15.76 18.67
N ARG A 333 7.43 14.53 18.12
CA ARG A 333 7.15 14.28 16.69
C ARG A 333 5.71 13.83 16.50
N PHE A 334 5.37 13.41 15.28
CA PHE A 334 3.99 13.17 14.85
C PHE A 334 3.21 12.31 15.84
N HIS A 335 3.60 11.06 16.08
CA HIS A 335 2.86 10.16 16.97
C HIS A 335 2.78 10.70 18.40
N ASP A 336 3.90 11.14 18.98
CA ASP A 336 3.96 11.65 20.35
C ASP A 336 3.07 12.89 20.55
N LYS A 337 2.94 13.75 19.53
CA LYS A 337 2.04 14.91 19.55
C LYS A 337 0.55 14.55 19.58
N HIS A 338 0.19 13.36 19.11
CA HIS A 338 -1.19 12.87 19.09
C HIS A 338 -1.51 11.94 20.28
N THR A 339 -0.50 11.38 20.96
CA THR A 339 -0.74 10.31 21.94
C THR A 339 0.05 10.43 23.25
N PHE A 340 1.16 11.19 23.31
CA PHE A 340 2.11 11.19 24.44
C PHE A 340 2.75 9.84 24.78
N ILE A 341 2.68 8.88 23.85
CA ILE A 341 3.14 7.49 24.03
C ILE A 341 4.63 7.38 24.42
N VAL A 342 5.47 8.36 24.05
CA VAL A 342 6.90 8.33 24.39
C VAL A 342 7.11 8.36 25.89
N SER A 343 6.27 9.08 26.63
CA SER A 343 6.36 9.14 28.09
C SER A 343 6.09 7.77 28.70
N SER A 344 5.04 7.11 28.26
CA SER A 344 4.67 5.78 28.76
C SER A 344 5.71 4.72 28.40
N ILE A 345 6.27 4.74 27.19
CA ILE A 345 7.36 3.81 26.82
C ILE A 345 8.61 4.09 27.67
N ALA A 346 8.98 5.36 27.82
CA ALA A 346 10.15 5.75 28.60
C ALA A 346 10.01 5.40 30.09
N GLU A 347 8.81 5.55 30.67
CA GLU A 347 8.51 5.16 32.05
C GLU A 347 8.66 3.64 32.25
N ILE A 348 8.22 2.82 31.29
CA ILE A 348 8.36 1.36 31.36
C ILE A 348 9.83 0.95 31.27
N MET A 349 10.58 1.49 30.30
CA MET A 349 11.97 1.11 30.04
C MET A 349 12.96 1.66 31.08
N HIS A 350 12.64 2.81 31.67
CA HIS A 350 13.49 3.50 32.63
C HIS A 350 12.67 3.85 33.88
N PRO A 351 12.44 2.87 34.77
CA PRO A 351 11.81 3.09 36.07
C PRO A 351 12.54 4.15 36.87
N ARG A 352 11.88 4.80 37.83
CA ARG A 352 12.47 5.92 38.59
C ARG A 352 13.75 5.49 39.31
N GLU A 353 13.76 4.27 39.82
CA GLU A 353 14.87 3.63 40.53
C GLU A 353 16.16 3.60 39.69
N SER A 354 16.04 3.59 38.35
CA SER A 354 17.20 3.64 37.46
C SER A 354 17.96 4.98 37.48
N PHE A 355 17.40 6.00 38.14
CA PHE A 355 17.95 7.35 38.24
C PHE A 355 18.24 7.80 39.68
N ASP A 356 18.25 6.90 40.66
CA ASP A 356 18.51 7.26 42.08
C ASP A 356 19.89 7.90 42.32
N ASN A 357 20.82 7.69 41.39
CA ASN A 357 22.13 8.34 41.36
C ASN A 357 22.10 9.80 40.90
N VAL A 358 21.00 10.26 40.30
CA VAL A 358 20.84 11.62 39.74
C VAL A 358 19.65 12.35 40.35
N LEU A 359 18.59 11.63 40.73
CA LEU A 359 17.35 12.17 41.28
C LEU A 359 17.29 11.95 42.78
N SER A 360 16.88 12.97 43.51
CA SER A 360 16.48 12.87 44.90
C SER A 360 15.10 12.20 45.02
N PRO A 361 14.80 11.48 46.11
CA PRO A 361 13.44 11.03 46.41
C PRO A 361 12.41 12.16 46.43
N SER A 362 12.82 13.39 46.70
CA SER A 362 11.97 14.59 46.71
C SER A 362 11.67 15.18 45.33
N ASP A 363 12.34 14.72 44.26
CA ASP A 363 12.18 15.32 42.94
C ASP A 363 10.84 14.97 42.28
N ASP A 364 10.18 15.97 41.71
CA ASP A 364 8.88 15.84 41.07
C ASP A 364 8.86 14.80 39.93
N ARG A 365 7.67 14.26 39.65
CA ARG A 365 7.44 13.34 38.52
C ARG A 365 7.88 13.95 37.19
N ASP A 366 7.64 15.25 36.99
CA ASP A 366 8.03 15.95 35.77
C ASP A 366 9.54 15.96 35.53
N THR A 367 10.33 16.06 36.60
CA THR A 367 11.79 15.99 36.53
C THR A 367 12.21 14.59 36.14
N TYR A 368 11.67 13.56 36.79
CA TYR A 368 11.90 12.16 36.42
C TYR A 368 11.58 11.88 34.93
N LEU A 369 10.42 12.33 34.45
CA LEU A 369 10.00 12.10 33.05
C LEU A 369 10.95 12.76 32.04
N ARG A 370 11.63 13.86 32.40
CA ARG A 370 12.65 14.46 31.53
C ARG A 370 13.86 13.53 31.37
N TYR A 371 14.34 12.94 32.47
CA TYR A 371 15.44 11.98 32.43
C TYR A 371 15.06 10.69 31.71
N ALA A 372 13.89 10.13 31.98
CA ALA A 372 13.40 8.94 31.30
C ALA A 372 13.27 9.15 29.79
N ARG A 373 12.66 10.26 29.35
CA ARG A 373 12.53 10.58 27.90
C ARG A 373 13.88 10.82 27.24
N GLU A 374 14.84 11.38 27.96
CA GLU A 374 16.20 11.61 27.47
C GLU A 374 17.00 10.30 27.32
N ALA A 375 16.87 9.38 28.27
CA ALA A 375 17.44 8.03 28.18
C ALA A 375 16.85 7.26 26.98
N TYR A 376 15.52 7.24 26.85
CA TYR A 376 14.82 6.66 25.71
C TYR A 376 15.29 7.26 24.36
N ARG A 377 15.49 8.58 24.30
CA ARG A 377 16.00 9.26 23.09
C ARG A 377 17.40 8.78 22.71
N LYS A 378 18.28 8.58 23.70
CA LYS A 378 19.64 8.06 23.48
C LYS A 378 19.60 6.62 22.98
N ASP A 379 18.78 5.78 23.59
CA ASP A 379 18.61 4.38 23.24
C ASP A 379 18.11 4.18 21.81
N ILE A 380 17.07 4.92 21.43
CA ILE A 380 16.59 4.91 20.04
C ILE A 380 17.65 5.43 19.08
N SER A 381 18.39 6.48 19.44
CA SER A 381 19.47 6.98 18.59
C SER A 381 20.56 5.93 18.36
N ALA A 382 20.87 5.10 19.37
CA ALA A 382 21.82 3.99 19.26
C ALA A 382 21.29 2.90 18.32
N LEU A 383 20.05 2.46 18.50
CA LEU A 383 19.40 1.47 17.62
C LEU A 383 19.32 1.97 16.17
N ARG A 384 18.91 3.22 15.95
CA ARG A 384 18.82 3.81 14.59
C ARG A 384 20.19 3.99 13.93
N LYS A 385 21.25 4.16 14.72
CA LYS A 385 22.63 4.18 14.23
C LYS A 385 23.06 2.80 13.76
N HIS A 386 22.77 1.77 14.56
CA HIS A 386 23.04 0.37 14.20
C HIS A 386 22.27 -0.09 12.96
N LEU A 387 20.99 0.29 12.86
CA LEU A 387 20.13 -0.03 11.70
C LEU A 387 20.48 0.72 10.41
N GLU A 388 21.57 1.51 10.38
CA GLU A 388 22.03 2.28 9.20
C GLU A 388 20.90 3.11 8.53
N ILE A 389 20.03 3.77 9.33
CA ILE A 389 18.91 4.55 8.80
C ILE A 389 19.41 5.76 8.00
N VAL A 390 19.03 5.82 6.73
CA VAL A 390 19.49 6.80 5.73
C VAL A 390 19.22 8.24 6.16
N GLU A 391 18.05 8.51 6.76
CA GLU A 391 17.67 9.83 7.25
C GLU A 391 18.68 10.43 8.26
N ARG A 392 19.41 9.58 8.98
CA ARG A 392 20.42 10.02 9.94
C ARG A 392 21.64 10.59 9.22
N ASP A 393 22.15 9.89 8.22
CA ASP A 393 23.30 10.36 7.44
C ASP A 393 22.92 11.53 6.53
N LEU A 394 21.70 11.55 5.99
CA LEU A 394 21.13 12.71 5.28
C LEU A 394 21.09 13.96 6.18
N SER A 395 20.63 13.82 7.43
CA SER A 395 20.54 14.93 8.38
C SER A 395 21.92 15.40 8.86
N ALA A 396 22.88 14.49 8.99
CA ALA A 396 24.25 14.80 9.38
C ALA A 396 25.11 15.33 8.21
N GLY A 397 24.63 15.20 6.96
CA GLY A 397 25.38 15.56 5.77
C GLY A 397 26.52 14.60 5.42
N THR A 398 26.55 13.41 6.02
CA THR A 398 27.61 12.41 5.83
C THR A 398 27.25 11.42 4.72
N PHE A 399 27.07 11.91 3.49
CA PHE A 399 26.64 11.12 2.33
C PHE A 399 27.59 9.96 2.01
N GLU A 400 28.88 10.11 2.31
CA GLU A 400 29.93 9.09 2.15
C GLU A 400 29.60 7.77 2.88
N LYS A 401 28.85 7.84 4.00
CA LYS A 401 28.46 6.65 4.78
C LYS A 401 27.27 5.91 4.20
N ILE A 402 26.54 6.52 3.27
CA ILE A 402 25.35 5.92 2.66
C ILE A 402 25.80 4.83 1.69
N LYS A 403 25.32 3.61 1.93
CA LYS A 403 25.49 2.44 1.06
C LYS A 403 24.25 2.29 0.20
N TYR A 404 24.26 2.80 -1.03
CA TYR A 404 23.09 2.84 -1.91
C TYR A 404 22.45 1.47 -2.14
N ASP A 405 23.24 0.38 -2.21
CA ASP A 405 22.74 -1.00 -2.36
C ASP A 405 21.83 -1.46 -1.21
N ARG A 406 21.97 -0.86 -0.02
CA ARG A 406 21.18 -1.19 1.17
C ARG A 406 19.99 -0.26 1.39
N VAL A 407 19.88 0.81 0.61
CA VAL A 407 18.80 1.79 0.77
C VAL A 407 17.48 1.15 0.29
N PRO A 408 16.43 1.10 1.14
CA PRO A 408 15.14 0.57 0.72
C PRO A 408 14.52 1.40 -0.41
N SER A 409 13.80 0.74 -1.33
CA SER A 409 13.15 1.35 -2.51
C SER A 409 12.36 2.63 -2.22
N VAL A 410 11.52 2.63 -1.18
CA VAL A 410 10.72 3.81 -0.80
C VAL A 410 11.61 4.97 -0.33
N ALA A 411 12.68 4.68 0.42
CA ALA A 411 13.64 5.70 0.83
C ALA A 411 14.42 6.22 -0.38
N MET A 412 14.79 5.32 -1.32
CA MET A 412 15.42 5.70 -2.58
C MET A 412 14.55 6.71 -3.32
N GLN A 413 13.28 6.37 -3.59
CA GLN A 413 12.32 7.22 -4.28
C GLN A 413 12.16 8.60 -3.60
N ASN A 414 12.05 8.64 -2.28
CA ASN A 414 11.84 9.88 -1.54
C ASN A 414 13.06 10.80 -1.53
N TYR A 415 14.27 10.23 -1.57
CA TYR A 415 15.52 10.97 -1.39
C TYR A 415 16.38 11.09 -2.65
N THR A 416 15.96 10.50 -3.80
CA THR A 416 16.65 10.63 -5.10
C THR A 416 17.10 12.06 -5.37
N LYS A 417 16.20 13.03 -5.20
CA LYS A 417 16.52 14.44 -5.42
C LYS A 417 17.69 14.93 -4.56
N ILE A 418 17.73 14.53 -3.28
CA ILE A 418 18.79 14.92 -2.36
C ILE A 418 20.11 14.24 -2.76
N PHE A 419 20.07 12.97 -3.16
CA PHE A 419 21.26 12.25 -3.64
C PHE A 419 21.84 12.92 -4.89
N VAL A 420 21.01 13.32 -5.85
CA VAL A 420 21.47 14.05 -7.04
C VAL A 420 22.02 15.42 -6.69
N GLU A 421 21.38 16.15 -5.77
CA GLU A 421 21.84 17.49 -5.35
C GLU A 421 23.14 17.48 -4.54
N LYS A 422 23.46 16.38 -3.84
CA LYS A 422 24.53 16.35 -2.82
C LYS A 422 25.62 15.31 -3.04
N ASP A 423 25.35 14.22 -3.75
CA ASP A 423 26.27 13.09 -3.96
C ASP A 423 26.09 12.48 -5.37
N LEU A 424 26.09 13.35 -6.39
CA LEU A 424 25.79 12.98 -7.78
C LEU A 424 26.70 11.85 -8.31
N ARG A 425 28.01 11.95 -8.09
CA ARG A 425 28.98 11.03 -8.70
C ARG A 425 28.78 9.58 -8.25
N ARG A 426 28.69 9.34 -6.94
CA ARG A 426 28.49 7.99 -6.38
C ARG A 426 27.10 7.47 -6.71
N PHE A 427 26.12 8.36 -6.76
CA PHE A 427 24.75 7.98 -7.12
C PHE A 427 24.66 7.56 -8.60
N GLU A 428 25.26 8.30 -9.53
CA GLU A 428 25.28 7.95 -10.96
C GLU A 428 26.02 6.62 -11.22
N GLU A 429 27.13 6.37 -10.52
CA GLU A 429 27.85 5.09 -10.56
C GLU A 429 26.97 3.93 -10.07
N TYR A 430 26.25 4.13 -8.96
CA TYR A 430 25.30 3.15 -8.44
C TYR A 430 24.17 2.86 -9.45
N ILE A 431 23.55 3.90 -10.04
CA ILE A 431 22.49 3.72 -11.03
C ILE A 431 23.01 2.99 -12.28
N THR A 432 24.23 3.29 -12.72
CA THR A 432 24.87 2.58 -13.84
C THR A 432 25.04 1.09 -13.51
N ARG A 433 25.51 0.76 -12.30
CA ARG A 433 25.59 -0.63 -11.84
C ARG A 433 24.23 -1.32 -11.78
N VAL A 434 23.17 -0.60 -11.41
CA VAL A 434 21.79 -1.14 -11.40
C VAL A 434 21.33 -1.44 -12.82
N ALA A 435 21.56 -0.53 -13.77
CA ALA A 435 21.21 -0.72 -15.18
C ALA A 435 21.96 -1.91 -15.82
N GLU A 436 23.22 -2.13 -15.42
CA GLU A 436 24.02 -3.29 -15.81
C GLU A 436 23.61 -4.59 -15.10
N GLY A 437 22.67 -4.55 -14.16
CA GLY A 437 22.26 -5.71 -13.36
C GLY A 437 23.28 -6.15 -12.29
N LYS A 438 24.32 -5.35 -12.02
CA LYS A 438 25.36 -5.60 -11.00
C LYS A 438 24.97 -5.11 -9.60
N ALA A 439 23.87 -4.39 -9.48
CA ALA A 439 23.26 -3.94 -8.24
C ALA A 439 21.74 -3.99 -8.36
N ASN A 440 21.03 -4.11 -7.24
CA ASN A 440 19.58 -4.20 -7.22
C ASN A 440 18.99 -3.16 -6.27
N ILE A 441 17.90 -2.51 -6.67
CA ILE A 441 17.13 -1.64 -5.77
C ILE A 441 16.31 -2.54 -4.83
N SER A 442 16.71 -2.57 -3.57
CA SER A 442 16.11 -3.44 -2.55
C SER A 442 14.62 -3.14 -2.34
N GLY A 443 13.77 -4.16 -2.51
CA GLY A 443 12.34 -4.08 -2.19
C GLY A 443 11.47 -3.37 -3.23
N ALA A 444 11.97 -3.14 -4.45
CA ALA A 444 11.13 -2.71 -5.57
C ALA A 444 10.70 -3.94 -6.39
N ILE A 445 9.42 -4.29 -6.34
CA ILE A 445 8.76 -5.03 -7.42
C ILE A 445 7.90 -3.97 -8.11
N LEU A 446 8.45 -3.29 -9.11
CA LEU A 446 7.64 -2.42 -9.95
C LEU A 446 6.78 -3.31 -10.84
N LEU A 447 5.48 -3.05 -10.78
CA LEU A 447 4.52 -3.73 -11.63
C LEU A 447 4.74 -3.24 -13.08
N PRO A 448 4.53 -4.10 -14.09
CA PRO A 448 4.59 -3.69 -15.50
C PRO A 448 3.81 -2.40 -15.78
N SER A 449 2.63 -2.25 -15.16
CA SER A 449 1.77 -1.06 -15.26
C SER A 449 2.49 0.24 -14.87
N THR A 450 3.20 0.23 -13.73
CA THR A 450 3.89 1.41 -13.20
C THR A 450 5.06 1.84 -14.10
N MET A 451 5.76 0.88 -14.70
CA MET A 451 6.89 1.13 -15.60
C MET A 451 6.40 1.68 -16.94
N VAL A 452 5.34 1.09 -17.50
CA VAL A 452 4.69 1.58 -18.72
C VAL A 452 4.12 2.98 -18.50
N ALA A 453 3.48 3.24 -17.36
CA ALA A 453 2.97 4.56 -17.02
C ALA A 453 4.10 5.61 -16.95
N ALA A 454 5.23 5.25 -16.33
CA ALA A 454 6.42 6.10 -16.28
C ALA A 454 6.97 6.39 -17.69
N ALA A 455 7.13 5.36 -18.53
CA ALA A 455 7.59 5.51 -19.90
C ALA A 455 6.63 6.36 -20.77
N ARG A 456 5.32 6.13 -20.65
CA ARG A 456 4.30 6.90 -21.38
C ARG A 456 4.28 8.37 -20.99
N ARG A 457 4.45 8.68 -19.70
CA ARG A 457 4.53 10.07 -19.20
C ARG A 457 5.87 10.73 -19.52
N GLY A 458 6.95 9.96 -19.54
CA GLY A 458 8.31 10.42 -19.87
C GLY A 458 8.45 10.91 -21.31
N ARG A 459 7.50 10.59 -22.21
CA ARG A 459 7.46 11.05 -23.61
C ARG A 459 7.07 12.51 -23.81
N GLN A 460 6.79 13.30 -22.77
CA GLN A 460 6.76 14.75 -22.93
C GLN A 460 8.20 15.24 -23.17
N THR A 461 8.49 15.53 -24.44
CA THR A 461 9.75 16.12 -24.88
C THR A 461 10.08 17.32 -23.97
N PRO A 462 11.33 17.42 -23.46
CA PRO A 462 11.76 18.64 -22.80
C PRO A 462 11.51 19.80 -23.78
N GLY A 463 11.05 20.95 -23.26
CA GLY A 463 11.38 22.20 -23.94
C GLY A 463 12.90 22.19 -24.16
N HIS A 464 13.35 22.51 -25.37
CA HIS A 464 14.77 22.52 -25.71
C HIS A 464 15.49 23.47 -24.74
N TYR A 465 16.21 22.92 -23.77
CA TYR A 465 16.97 23.73 -22.81
C TYR A 465 18.37 23.92 -23.37
N ASP A 466 18.78 25.18 -23.54
CA ASP A 466 20.13 25.53 -23.96
C ASP A 466 21.13 25.13 -22.85
N PRO A 467 22.12 24.25 -23.15
CA PRO A 467 23.12 23.75 -22.20
C PRO A 467 23.87 24.83 -21.41
N LEU A 468 23.97 26.05 -21.95
CA LEU A 468 24.70 27.17 -21.34
C LEU A 468 23.84 28.02 -20.37
N THR A 469 22.53 27.81 -20.32
CA THR A 469 21.60 28.61 -19.48
C THR A 469 20.77 27.75 -18.50
N ILE A 470 21.12 26.47 -18.34
CA ILE A 470 20.41 25.54 -17.45
C ILE A 470 20.63 25.93 -15.98
N SER A 471 19.53 26.22 -15.28
CA SER A 471 19.58 26.39 -13.83
C SER A 471 19.93 25.07 -13.13
N ALA A 472 20.61 25.13 -11.98
CA ALA A 472 20.96 23.93 -11.20
C ALA A 472 19.75 23.02 -10.91
N LYS A 473 18.55 23.57 -10.80
CA LYS A 473 17.30 22.81 -10.62
C LYS A 473 16.93 22.02 -11.88
N GLN A 474 17.00 22.65 -13.06
CA GLN A 474 16.71 21.99 -14.34
C GLN A 474 17.74 20.90 -14.63
N PHE A 475 19.01 21.11 -14.29
CA PHE A 475 20.05 20.10 -14.41
C PHE A 475 19.75 18.86 -13.56
N VAL A 476 19.36 19.06 -12.30
CA VAL A 476 18.95 17.97 -11.40
C VAL A 476 17.75 17.22 -11.96
N ASP A 477 16.71 17.93 -12.43
CA ASP A 477 15.50 17.30 -12.96
C ASP A 477 15.79 16.50 -14.25
N LEU A 478 16.67 16.97 -15.13
CA LEU A 478 17.13 16.24 -16.32
C LEU A 478 17.88 14.97 -15.93
N LYS A 479 18.83 15.07 -14.99
CA LYS A 479 19.60 13.91 -14.53
C LYS A 479 18.71 12.86 -13.87
N ILE A 480 17.75 13.27 -13.05
CA ILE A 480 16.77 12.36 -12.45
C ILE A 480 16.02 11.58 -13.53
N ARG A 481 15.59 12.23 -14.61
CA ARG A 481 14.90 11.54 -15.73
C ARG A 481 15.80 10.56 -16.45
N GLU A 482 17.03 10.96 -16.79
CA GLU A 482 18.01 10.09 -17.44
C GLU A 482 18.26 8.83 -16.60
N MET A 483 18.44 9.00 -15.29
CA MET A 483 18.62 7.88 -14.36
C MET A 483 17.36 7.03 -14.24
N GLN A 484 16.17 7.62 -14.20
CA GLN A 484 14.91 6.88 -14.13
C GLN A 484 14.72 5.99 -15.36
N THR A 485 15.00 6.48 -16.56
CA THR A 485 14.93 5.67 -17.79
C THR A 485 15.87 4.46 -17.73
N LYS A 486 17.13 4.66 -17.29
CA LYS A 486 18.09 3.57 -17.13
C LYS A 486 17.63 2.53 -16.09
N VAL A 487 17.03 2.99 -14.99
CA VAL A 487 16.49 2.10 -13.95
C VAL A 487 15.29 1.32 -14.46
N ASP A 488 14.35 1.98 -15.12
CA ASP A 488 13.14 1.35 -15.65
C ASP A 488 13.51 0.27 -16.68
N ASP A 489 14.42 0.56 -17.61
CA ASP A 489 14.89 -0.43 -18.60
C ASP A 489 15.57 -1.63 -17.92
N GLY A 490 16.46 -1.38 -16.95
CA GLY A 490 17.14 -2.44 -16.19
C GLY A 490 16.17 -3.34 -15.39
N GLN A 491 15.15 -2.73 -14.80
CA GLN A 491 14.10 -3.44 -14.06
C GLN A 491 13.20 -4.27 -14.98
N TRP A 492 12.90 -3.78 -16.19
CA TRP A 492 12.07 -4.49 -17.16
C TRP A 492 12.78 -5.77 -17.61
N ASN A 493 14.04 -5.63 -18.01
CA ASN A 493 14.88 -6.76 -18.41
C ASN A 493 15.00 -7.81 -17.29
N THR A 494 15.12 -7.37 -16.04
CA THR A 494 15.18 -8.26 -14.88
C THR A 494 13.86 -9.00 -14.65
N LEU A 495 12.72 -8.31 -14.82
CA LEU A 495 11.39 -8.90 -14.69
C LEU A 495 11.14 -9.97 -15.75
N VAL A 496 11.42 -9.65 -17.01
CA VAL A 496 11.27 -10.54 -18.16
C VAL A 496 12.15 -11.78 -17.98
N LYS A 497 13.41 -11.59 -17.61
CA LYS A 497 14.33 -12.70 -17.33
C LYS A 497 13.82 -13.59 -16.20
N ARG A 498 13.34 -13.01 -15.10
CA ARG A 498 12.79 -13.78 -13.97
C ARG A 498 11.62 -14.67 -14.39
N ILE A 499 10.74 -14.15 -15.25
CA ILE A 499 9.59 -14.93 -15.71
C ILE A 499 10.03 -16.02 -16.68
N LYS A 500 10.93 -15.71 -17.62
CA LYS A 500 11.54 -16.73 -18.50
C LYS A 500 12.23 -17.85 -17.71
N ASP A 501 12.94 -17.50 -16.64
CA ASP A 501 13.59 -18.45 -15.73
C ASP A 501 12.59 -19.34 -14.97
N SER A 502 11.32 -18.92 -14.85
CA SER A 502 10.24 -19.70 -14.23
C SER A 502 9.46 -20.58 -15.21
N GLY A 503 9.69 -20.37 -16.51
CA GLY A 503 8.97 -21.05 -17.59
C GLY A 503 8.66 -20.10 -18.73
N VAL A 504 8.44 -20.66 -19.91
CA VAL A 504 8.11 -19.93 -21.13
C VAL A 504 6.65 -20.25 -21.48
N LEU A 505 5.91 -19.27 -21.98
CA LEU A 505 4.51 -19.48 -22.38
C LEU A 505 4.48 -19.98 -23.83
N ALA A 506 3.91 -21.17 -24.05
CA ALA A 506 3.62 -21.68 -25.39
C ALA A 506 2.20 -21.27 -25.82
N SER A 507 1.99 -21.07 -27.13
CA SER A 507 0.66 -20.91 -27.74
C SER A 507 -0.25 -19.85 -27.10
N SER A 508 0.33 -18.76 -26.59
CA SER A 508 -0.42 -17.66 -25.96
C SER A 508 -0.42 -16.42 -26.85
N ILE A 509 -1.54 -15.70 -26.90
CA ILE A 509 -1.68 -14.41 -27.57
C ILE A 509 -2.12 -13.35 -26.57
N ALA A 510 -1.38 -12.24 -26.53
CA ALA A 510 -1.76 -11.08 -25.74
C ALA A 510 -2.65 -10.15 -26.57
N VAL A 511 -3.90 -9.98 -26.15
CA VAL A 511 -4.82 -8.99 -26.75
C VAL A 511 -5.00 -7.86 -25.76
N CYS A 512 -4.53 -6.67 -26.13
CA CYS A 512 -4.59 -5.48 -25.30
C CYS A 512 -5.73 -4.57 -25.74
N ASP A 513 -6.71 -4.32 -24.87
CA ASP A 513 -7.67 -3.23 -25.10
C ASP A 513 -7.01 -1.87 -24.79
N VAL A 514 -7.12 -0.94 -25.73
CA VAL A 514 -6.64 0.45 -25.64
C VAL A 514 -7.75 1.46 -25.94
N SER A 515 -9.01 1.03 -25.82
CA SER A 515 -10.19 1.86 -25.98
C SER A 515 -10.22 3.06 -25.02
N GLY A 516 -11.05 4.07 -25.33
CA GLY A 516 -11.13 5.30 -24.55
C GLY A 516 -11.50 5.07 -23.07
N SER A 517 -12.32 4.05 -22.78
CA SER A 517 -12.70 3.69 -21.41
C SER A 517 -11.50 3.24 -20.57
N MET A 518 -10.46 2.65 -21.18
CA MET A 518 -9.25 2.20 -20.49
C MET A 518 -8.38 3.36 -19.96
N GLN A 519 -8.68 4.61 -20.33
CA GLN A 519 -8.01 5.80 -19.82
C GLN A 519 -8.42 6.16 -18.37
N GLY A 520 -9.48 5.54 -17.84
CA GLY A 520 -9.92 5.75 -16.47
C GLY A 520 -10.58 4.50 -15.86
N PRO A 521 -10.78 4.47 -14.53
CA PRO A 521 -10.33 5.45 -13.55
C PRO A 521 -8.81 5.41 -13.34
N GLN A 522 -8.24 6.51 -12.86
CA GLN A 522 -6.84 6.54 -12.45
C GLN A 522 -6.68 5.95 -11.05
N GLN A 523 -5.77 4.98 -10.91
CA GLN A 523 -5.43 4.35 -9.64
C GLN A 523 -4.58 5.28 -8.75
N THR A 524 -4.40 4.91 -7.48
CA THR A 524 -3.66 5.74 -6.50
C THR A 524 -2.17 5.87 -6.80
N ASP A 525 -1.58 4.90 -7.48
CA ASP A 525 -0.21 4.94 -8.02
C ASP A 525 -0.11 5.77 -9.32
N GLY A 526 -1.25 6.32 -9.76
CA GLY A 526 -1.40 7.10 -10.96
C GLY A 526 -1.64 6.24 -12.20
N THR A 527 -1.53 4.92 -12.17
CA THR A 527 -1.72 4.08 -13.37
C THR A 527 -3.18 4.05 -13.83
N THR A 528 -3.42 3.70 -15.09
CA THR A 528 -4.77 3.44 -15.62
C THR A 528 -4.94 1.97 -16.04
N PRO A 529 -6.17 1.48 -16.26
CA PRO A 529 -6.39 0.15 -16.82
C PRO A 529 -5.58 -0.08 -18.10
N MET A 530 -5.44 0.95 -18.94
CA MET A 530 -4.60 0.91 -20.14
C MET A 530 -3.12 0.63 -19.83
N ASP A 531 -2.53 1.25 -18.80
CA ASP A 531 -1.14 0.99 -18.42
C ASP A 531 -0.94 -0.47 -18.02
N SER A 532 -1.90 -1.05 -17.29
CA SER A 532 -1.88 -2.44 -16.85
C SER A 532 -2.05 -3.41 -18.02
N ALA A 533 -3.02 -3.13 -18.91
CA ALA A 533 -3.25 -3.95 -20.10
C ALA A 533 -2.02 -3.95 -21.02
N ILE A 534 -1.41 -2.79 -21.27
CA ILE A 534 -0.19 -2.69 -22.09
C ILE A 534 0.97 -3.42 -21.40
N GLY A 535 1.21 -3.16 -20.11
CA GLY A 535 2.34 -3.76 -19.38
C GLY A 535 2.29 -5.28 -19.34
N LEU A 536 1.12 -5.86 -19.04
CA LEU A 536 0.93 -7.32 -19.06
C LEU A 536 1.04 -7.88 -20.47
N SER A 537 0.48 -7.20 -21.48
CA SER A 537 0.52 -7.69 -22.86
C SER A 537 1.95 -7.72 -23.41
N LEU A 538 2.74 -6.68 -23.14
CA LEU A 538 4.15 -6.63 -23.51
C LEU A 538 4.95 -7.74 -22.82
N LEU A 539 4.69 -7.95 -21.53
CA LEU A 539 5.36 -8.99 -20.76
C LEU A 539 5.06 -10.39 -21.31
N ILE A 540 3.79 -10.67 -21.62
CA ILE A 540 3.37 -11.93 -22.24
C ILE A 540 4.06 -12.09 -23.60
N ALA A 541 4.04 -11.05 -24.44
CA ALA A 541 4.64 -11.10 -25.78
C ALA A 541 6.17 -11.38 -25.75
N GLU A 542 6.89 -10.85 -24.76
CA GLU A 542 8.32 -11.08 -24.60
C GLU A 542 8.65 -12.46 -24.02
N VAL A 543 7.73 -13.05 -23.24
CA VAL A 543 7.87 -14.36 -22.60
C VAL A 543 7.35 -15.50 -23.48
N THR A 544 6.51 -15.24 -24.48
CA THR A 544 6.00 -16.29 -25.38
C THR A 544 7.04 -16.81 -26.37
N GLU A 545 6.95 -18.10 -26.73
CA GLU A 545 7.76 -18.70 -27.81
C GLU A 545 7.27 -18.26 -29.20
N PRO A 546 8.17 -18.24 -30.23
CA PRO A 546 7.76 -18.04 -31.62
C PRO A 546 6.73 -19.10 -32.06
N PRO A 547 5.75 -18.81 -32.96
CA PRO A 547 5.70 -17.70 -33.92
C PRO A 547 4.93 -16.45 -33.46
N THR A 548 4.31 -16.47 -32.28
CA THR A 548 3.56 -15.32 -31.73
C THR A 548 4.44 -14.38 -30.91
N ALA A 549 5.69 -14.77 -30.65
CA ALA A 549 6.71 -13.89 -30.06
C ALA A 549 7.02 -12.69 -30.97
N ALA A 550 6.88 -11.49 -30.44
CA ALA A 550 7.38 -10.27 -31.07
C ALA A 550 8.69 -9.86 -30.37
N PRO A 551 9.88 -10.03 -30.98
CA PRO A 551 11.11 -9.53 -30.39
C PRO A 551 11.08 -8.00 -30.41
N LEU A 552 10.83 -7.38 -29.26
CA LEU A 552 10.96 -5.93 -29.08
C LEU A 552 12.43 -5.63 -28.74
N SER A 553 13.09 -4.80 -29.54
CA SER A 553 14.47 -4.41 -29.27
C SER A 553 14.53 -3.43 -28.08
N PRO A 554 15.57 -3.48 -27.22
CA PRO A 554 15.74 -2.58 -26.07
C PRO A 554 15.79 -1.09 -26.42
N SER A 555 15.90 -0.75 -27.71
CA SER A 555 15.92 0.62 -28.23
C SER A 555 14.52 1.21 -28.53
N ALA A 556 13.46 0.41 -28.56
CA ALA A 556 12.12 0.84 -28.98
C ALA A 556 11.38 1.73 -27.94
N ILE A 557 11.88 1.81 -26.71
CA ILE A 557 11.28 2.67 -25.67
C ILE A 557 11.70 4.14 -25.86
N SER A 558 12.89 4.40 -26.42
CA SER A 558 13.46 5.75 -26.50
C SER A 558 13.24 6.48 -27.84
N HIS A 559 13.10 5.76 -28.95
CA HIS A 559 12.93 6.35 -30.28
C HIS A 559 11.67 5.79 -30.91
N GLY A 560 10.77 6.67 -31.35
CA GLY A 560 9.44 6.38 -31.86
C GLY A 560 9.35 5.07 -32.66
N TRP A 561 8.29 4.32 -32.37
CA TRP A 561 8.04 2.96 -32.86
C TRP A 561 7.91 2.97 -34.37
N LYS A 562 9.04 2.81 -35.08
CA LYS A 562 9.04 2.45 -36.49
C LYS A 562 8.98 0.93 -36.56
N ARG A 563 7.87 0.42 -37.10
CA ARG A 563 7.82 -0.94 -37.63
C ARG A 563 8.96 -1.09 -38.64
N SER A 564 9.87 -2.03 -38.44
CA SER A 564 10.53 -2.64 -39.59
C SER A 564 9.45 -3.46 -40.29
N THR A 565 9.31 -3.21 -41.59
CA THR A 565 8.43 -3.89 -42.53
C THR A 565 8.43 -5.39 -42.39
#